data_AF-A0A2P8GMF8-F1
#
_entry.id   AF-A0A2P8GMF8-F1
#
_cell.length_a   1.000
_cell.length_b   1.000
_cell.length_c   1.000
_cell.angle_alpha   90.00
_cell.angle_beta   90.00
_cell.angle_gamma   90.00
#
_symmetry.space_group_name_H-M   'P 1'
#
loop_
_entity.id
_entity.type
_entity.pdbx_description
1 polymer ?
#
loop_
_entity_poly.entity_id
_entity_poly.type
_entity_poly.pdbx_seq_one_letter_code
_entity_poly.pdbx_strand_id
1 'polypeptide(L)'
;MKLILISLTGSKVQVNKMRGDQKGISFVEVLASITLVSIIAMIGWTVLSTGSQHSISETGKTHLQQNANLIMATLSNEHRKSDEYYLRFQNNAIELKSCKDSICGNFRPITESKYKYTGTINEVEFAVWNENQKLEPTKAHVAVLLTVSDSKNPSKLVSVRTKLTRILTSMK
;
A
#
# COMPACT_ATOMS: atom_id res chain seq x y z
N MET A 1 -44.05 -72.55 -69.72
CA MET A 1 -43.08 -71.93 -68.79
C MET A 1 -43.76 -70.69 -68.21
N LYS A 2 -44.60 -70.72 -67.16
CA LYS A 2 -44.54 -71.22 -65.77
C LYS A 2 -43.69 -70.32 -64.84
N LEU A 3 -44.41 -69.51 -64.04
CA LEU A 3 -44.07 -68.77 -62.80
C LEU A 3 -42.92 -67.73 -62.91
N ILE A 4 -42.95 -66.58 -62.23
CA ILE A 4 -43.10 -66.38 -60.78
C ILE A 4 -43.80 -65.04 -60.47
N LEU A 5 -44.79 -65.07 -59.57
CA LEU A 5 -45.30 -63.94 -58.79
C LEU A 5 -44.25 -63.52 -57.76
N ILE A 6 -43.95 -62.22 -57.62
CA ILE A 6 -43.38 -61.68 -56.38
C ILE A 6 -44.30 -60.57 -55.88
N SER A 7 -44.97 -60.90 -54.78
CA SER A 7 -45.75 -60.02 -53.91
C SER A 7 -44.83 -58.94 -53.33
N LEU A 8 -45.20 -57.67 -53.49
CA LEU A 8 -44.63 -56.58 -52.71
C LEU A 8 -45.72 -56.06 -51.76
N THR A 9 -45.76 -56.71 -50.60
CA THR A 9 -46.42 -56.23 -49.38
C THR A 9 -45.98 -54.80 -49.08
N GLY A 10 -46.96 -53.91 -48.93
CA GLY A 10 -46.73 -52.52 -48.51
C GLY A 10 -46.05 -52.46 -47.15
N SER A 11 -44.79 -52.03 -47.14
CA SER A 11 -44.07 -51.66 -45.94
C SER A 11 -44.58 -50.29 -45.47
N LYS A 12 -45.41 -50.28 -44.42
CA LYS A 12 -45.74 -49.04 -43.71
C LYS A 12 -44.50 -48.62 -42.93
N VAL A 13 -43.78 -47.64 -43.45
CA VAL A 13 -42.75 -46.90 -42.71
C VAL A 13 -43.46 -46.19 -41.54
N GLN A 14 -43.37 -46.75 -40.34
CA GLN A 14 -43.75 -46.09 -39.09
C GLN A 14 -42.71 -44.98 -38.82
N VAL A 15 -43.03 -43.75 -39.23
CA VAL A 15 -42.28 -42.57 -38.80
C VAL A 15 -42.59 -42.36 -37.32
N ASN A 16 -41.74 -42.88 -36.45
CA ASN A 16 -41.77 -42.54 -35.03
C ASN A 16 -41.51 -41.04 -34.87
N LYS A 17 -42.59 -40.30 -34.61
CA LYS A 17 -42.54 -38.88 -34.25
C LYS A 17 -41.90 -38.76 -32.87
N MET A 18 -40.60 -38.50 -32.82
CA MET A 18 -39.93 -38.04 -31.60
C MET A 18 -40.46 -36.65 -31.25
N ARG A 19 -41.52 -36.58 -30.45
CA ARG A 19 -41.96 -35.34 -29.81
C ARG A 19 -41.01 -35.11 -28.63
N GLY A 20 -39.92 -34.39 -28.88
CA GLY A 20 -39.10 -33.83 -27.82
C GLY A 20 -39.95 -32.86 -27.01
N ASP A 21 -40.07 -33.14 -25.71
CA ASP A 21 -40.82 -32.33 -24.75
C ASP A 21 -40.05 -31.01 -24.54
N GLN A 22 -40.34 -30.00 -25.37
CA GLN A 22 -39.77 -28.66 -25.24
C GLN A 22 -40.46 -27.97 -24.05
N LYS A 23 -39.96 -28.22 -22.84
CA LYS A 23 -40.32 -27.43 -21.66
C LYS A 23 -39.73 -26.04 -21.82
N GLY A 24 -40.57 -25.09 -22.24
CA GLY A 24 -40.23 -23.67 -22.27
C GLY A 24 -40.00 -23.15 -20.86
N ILE A 25 -38.98 -22.31 -20.67
CA ILE A 25 -38.71 -21.66 -19.40
C ILE A 25 -39.89 -20.73 -19.07
N SER A 26 -40.42 -20.81 -17.86
CA SER A 26 -41.54 -19.94 -17.46
C SER A 26 -41.01 -18.53 -17.14
N PHE A 27 -41.77 -17.49 -17.50
CA PHE A 27 -41.42 -16.11 -17.22
C PHE A 27 -41.22 -15.85 -15.71
N VAL A 28 -42.02 -16.54 -14.89
CA VAL A 28 -41.94 -16.47 -13.42
C VAL A 28 -40.63 -17.09 -12.91
N GLU A 29 -40.15 -18.16 -13.55
CA GLU A 29 -38.92 -18.86 -13.18
C GLU A 29 -37.68 -18.01 -13.49
N VAL A 30 -37.69 -17.32 -14.63
CA VAL A 30 -36.64 -16.36 -15.00
C VAL A 30 -36.65 -15.17 -14.04
N LEU A 31 -37.82 -14.63 -13.70
CA LEU A 31 -37.94 -13.52 -12.76
C LEU A 31 -37.45 -13.90 -11.36
N ALA A 32 -37.82 -15.08 -10.87
CA ALA A 32 -37.33 -15.61 -9.60
C ALA A 32 -35.80 -15.78 -9.59
N SER A 33 -35.25 -16.32 -10.68
CA SER A 33 -33.81 -16.53 -10.84
C SER A 33 -33.03 -15.21 -10.87
N ILE A 34 -33.51 -14.22 -11.63
CA ILE A 34 -32.89 -12.89 -11.70
C ILE A 34 -32.95 -12.21 -10.33
N THR A 35 -34.10 -12.29 -9.64
CA THR A 35 -34.26 -11.70 -8.31
C THR A 35 -33.26 -12.29 -7.31
N LEU A 36 -33.11 -13.62 -7.31
CA LEU A 36 -32.15 -14.31 -6.45
C LEU A 36 -30.71 -13.89 -6.75
N VAL A 37 -30.33 -13.84 -8.03
CA VAL A 37 -28.99 -13.43 -8.46
C VAL A 37 -28.72 -11.97 -8.09
N SER A 38 -29.70 -11.07 -8.23
CA SER A 38 -29.55 -9.66 -7.85
C SER A 38 -29.30 -9.48 -6.35
N ILE A 39 -29.98 -10.26 -5.49
CA ILE A 39 -29.76 -10.23 -4.04
C ILE A 39 -28.32 -10.66 -3.72
N ILE A 40 -27.87 -11.78 -4.29
CA ILE A 40 -26.52 -12.30 -4.08
C ILE A 40 -25.46 -11.30 -4.58
N ALA A 41 -25.69 -10.70 -5.75
CA ALA A 41 -24.80 -9.70 -6.33
C ALA A 41 -24.68 -8.44 -5.44
N MET A 42 -25.79 -7.95 -4.88
CA MET A 42 -25.75 -6.79 -3.96
C MET A 42 -24.97 -7.08 -2.68
N ILE A 43 -25.16 -8.27 -2.10
CA ILE A 43 -24.41 -8.68 -0.91
C ILE A 43 -22.91 -8.79 -1.25
N GLY A 44 -22.57 -9.44 -2.37
CA GLY A 44 -21.20 -9.58 -2.84
C GLY A 44 -20.53 -8.22 -3.11
N TRP A 45 -21.25 -7.29 -3.74
CA TRP A 45 -20.76 -5.94 -3.99
C TRP A 45 -20.47 -5.17 -2.70
N THR A 46 -21.33 -5.30 -1.70
CA THR A 46 -21.18 -4.61 -0.41
C THR A 46 -19.93 -5.09 0.34
N VAL A 47 -19.69 -6.40 0.38
CA VAL A 47 -18.50 -6.98 1.02
C VAL A 47 -17.23 -6.55 0.29
N LEU A 48 -17.21 -6.61 -1.04
CA LEU A 48 -16.07 -6.19 -1.85
C LEU A 48 -15.76 -4.70 -1.70
N SER A 49 -16.80 -3.85 -1.74
CA SER A 49 -16.68 -2.40 -1.55
C SER A 49 -16.12 -2.06 -0.16
N THR A 50 -16.63 -2.70 0.89
CA THR A 50 -16.15 -2.49 2.26
C THR A 50 -14.70 -2.94 2.44
N GLY A 51 -14.35 -4.12 1.91
CA GLY A 51 -12.99 -4.65 1.96
C GLY A 51 -11.97 -3.77 1.22
N SER A 52 -12.36 -3.23 0.06
CA SER A 52 -11.49 -2.34 -0.73
C SER A 52 -11.24 -1.01 -0.03
N GLN A 53 -12.24 -0.38 0.57
CA GLN A 53 -12.06 0.86 1.33
C GLN A 53 -11.15 0.67 2.55
N HIS A 54 -11.31 -0.44 3.28
CA HIS A 54 -10.44 -0.75 4.41
C HIS A 54 -9.00 -0.98 3.97
N SER A 55 -8.81 -1.75 2.88
CA SER A 55 -7.49 -2.01 2.30
C SER A 55 -6.78 -0.72 1.88
N ILE A 56 -7.49 0.23 1.25
CA ILE A 56 -6.91 1.53 0.84
C ILE A 56 -6.46 2.36 2.04
N SER A 57 -7.24 2.36 3.14
CA SER A 57 -6.90 3.10 4.35
C SER A 57 -5.65 2.53 5.04
N GLU A 58 -5.59 1.21 5.22
CA GLU A 58 -4.48 0.54 5.89
C GLU A 58 -3.20 0.52 5.03
N THR A 59 -3.33 0.41 3.71
CA THR A 59 -2.20 0.55 2.78
C THR A 59 -1.57 1.95 2.90
N GLY A 60 -2.39 3.00 3.02
CA GLY A 60 -1.90 4.37 3.22
C GLY A 60 -1.08 4.53 4.50
N LYS A 61 -1.56 3.98 5.63
CA LYS A 61 -0.81 3.99 6.90
C LYS A 61 0.51 3.22 6.79
N THR A 62 0.50 2.07 6.12
CA THR A 62 1.69 1.26 5.90
C THR A 62 2.75 2.01 5.10
N HIS A 63 2.35 2.74 4.05
CA HIS A 63 3.27 3.58 3.28
C HIS A 63 3.87 4.71 4.12
N LEU A 64 3.08 5.39 4.95
CA LEU A 64 3.58 6.42 5.87
C LEU A 64 4.60 5.83 6.86
N GLN A 65 4.32 4.63 7.39
CA GLN A 65 5.22 3.94 8.30
C GLN A 65 6.52 3.49 7.62
N GLN A 66 6.45 2.96 6.40
CA GLN A 66 7.64 2.59 5.62
C GLN A 66 8.51 3.82 5.31
N ASN A 67 7.90 4.94 4.92
CA ASN A 67 8.62 6.18 4.66
C ASN A 67 9.28 6.73 5.93
N ALA A 68 8.55 6.78 7.06
CA ALA A 68 9.12 7.17 8.35
C ALA A 68 10.31 6.29 8.76
N ASN A 69 10.18 4.96 8.60
CA ASN A 69 11.25 4.01 8.90
C ASN A 69 12.46 4.18 7.99
N LEU A 70 12.27 4.46 6.70
CA LEU A 70 13.35 4.72 5.76
C LEU A 70 14.14 5.98 6.15
N ILE A 71 13.45 7.05 6.56
CA ILE A 71 14.09 8.28 7.07
C ILE A 71 14.88 7.97 8.35
N MET A 72 14.29 7.25 9.30
CA MET A 72 15.00 6.84 10.53
C MET A 72 16.22 5.98 10.25
N ALA A 73 16.12 5.04 9.31
CA ALA A 73 17.25 4.20 8.90
C ALA A 73 18.36 5.03 8.25
N THR A 74 17.99 6.01 7.44
CA THR A 74 18.92 6.96 6.81
C THR A 74 19.64 7.79 7.87
N LEU A 75 18.91 8.40 8.81
CA LEU A 75 19.49 9.15 9.91
C LEU A 75 20.40 8.28 10.79
N SER A 76 19.99 7.05 11.09
CA SER A 76 20.78 6.10 11.89
C SER A 76 22.08 5.68 11.17
N ASN A 77 22.02 5.43 9.87
CA ASN A 77 23.18 5.11 9.06
C ASN A 77 24.18 6.27 9.02
N GLU A 78 23.70 7.50 8.87
CA GLU A 78 24.53 8.71 8.83
C GLU A 78 25.13 9.01 10.21
N HIS A 79 24.33 8.85 11.26
CA HIS A 79 24.80 8.94 12.65
C HIS A 79 25.90 7.90 12.96
N ARG A 80 25.92 6.74 12.30
CA ARG A 80 26.97 5.73 12.49
C ARG A 80 28.23 5.99 11.66
N LYS A 81 28.09 6.58 10.47
CA LYS A 81 29.18 6.72 9.48
C LYS A 81 29.90 8.06 9.52
N SER A 82 29.21 9.13 9.91
CA SER A 82 29.73 10.49 9.91
C SER A 82 30.35 10.85 11.25
N ASP A 83 31.34 11.74 11.21
CA ASP A 83 31.94 12.30 12.43
C ASP A 83 31.06 13.40 13.01
N GLU A 84 30.44 14.17 12.12
CA GLU A 84 29.38 15.11 12.43
C GLU A 84 28.43 15.26 11.22
N TYR A 85 27.20 15.68 11.49
CA TYR A 85 26.24 16.02 10.44
C TYR A 85 25.32 17.15 10.89
N TYR A 86 24.77 17.85 9.91
CA TYR A 86 23.88 18.98 10.08
C TYR A 86 22.51 18.61 9.54
N LEU A 87 21.48 19.02 10.28
CA LEU A 87 20.09 18.89 9.86
C LEU A 87 19.49 20.27 9.73
N ARG A 88 18.75 20.49 8.66
CA ARG A 88 17.92 21.68 8.52
C ARG A 88 16.54 21.29 8.02
N PHE A 89 15.54 22.05 8.44
CA PHE A 89 14.19 21.90 7.92
C PHE A 89 13.88 23.06 6.98
N GLN A 90 13.73 22.77 5.69
CA GLN A 90 13.45 23.78 4.68
C GLN A 90 12.42 23.23 3.69
N ASN A 91 11.45 24.07 3.27
CA ASN A 91 10.44 23.71 2.27
C ASN A 91 9.67 22.41 2.60
N ASN A 92 9.33 22.20 3.87
CA ASN A 92 8.68 20.96 4.35
C ASN A 92 9.49 19.69 4.05
N ALA A 93 10.81 19.82 3.92
CA ALA A 93 11.75 18.73 3.76
C ALA A 93 12.82 18.77 4.86
N ILE A 94 13.19 17.59 5.35
CA ILE A 94 14.36 17.44 6.19
C ILE A 94 15.55 17.26 5.26
N GLU A 95 16.52 18.15 5.37
CA GLU A 95 17.76 18.06 4.62
C GLU A 95 18.94 17.72 5.53
N LEU A 96 19.80 16.87 5.01
CA LEU A 96 20.97 16.36 5.71
C LEU A 96 22.24 16.79 4.98
N LYS A 97 23.22 17.25 5.75
CA LYS A 97 24.59 17.44 5.31
C LYS A 97 25.52 16.62 6.19
N SER A 98 26.21 15.66 5.61
CA SER A 98 27.12 14.76 6.32
C SER A 98 28.57 15.23 6.16
N CYS A 99 29.36 15.13 7.22
CA CYS A 99 30.78 15.43 7.20
C CYS A 99 31.60 14.23 7.67
N LYS A 100 32.71 13.98 6.99
CA LYS A 100 33.67 12.92 7.31
C LYS A 100 35.08 13.44 7.11
N ASP A 101 35.96 13.23 8.09
CA ASP A 101 37.34 13.69 8.04
C ASP A 101 37.45 15.21 7.75
N SER A 102 36.54 16.01 8.33
CA SER A 102 36.38 17.46 8.12
C SER A 102 35.96 17.89 6.70
N ILE A 103 35.64 16.94 5.80
CA ILE A 103 35.08 17.22 4.48
C ILE A 103 33.56 17.07 4.55
N CYS A 104 32.84 18.14 4.24
CA CYS A 104 31.38 18.17 4.24
C CYS A 104 30.81 18.11 2.83
N GLY A 105 29.75 17.32 2.64
CA GLY A 105 28.95 17.36 1.42
C GLY A 105 28.00 18.56 1.35
N ASN A 106 27.13 18.56 0.35
CA ASN A 106 26.01 19.51 0.27
C ASN A 106 24.79 18.98 1.03
N PHE A 107 23.87 19.89 1.37
CA PHE A 107 22.55 19.50 1.89
C PHE A 107 21.78 18.72 0.83
N ARG A 108 21.23 17.57 1.24
CA ARG A 108 20.36 16.74 0.41
C ARG A 108 19.05 16.46 1.15
N PRO A 109 17.88 16.55 0.49
CA PRO A 109 16.62 16.16 1.10
C PRO A 109 16.59 14.64 1.31
N ILE A 110 16.17 14.22 2.50
CA ILE A 110 15.95 12.81 2.84
C ILE A 110 14.45 12.45 2.90
N THR A 111 13.60 13.42 2.58
CA THR A 111 12.14 13.36 2.67
C THR A 111 11.49 13.53 1.31
N GLU A 112 10.33 12.91 1.11
CA GLU A 112 9.51 13.03 -0.10
C GLU A 112 8.52 14.21 0.00
N SER A 113 8.33 14.98 -1.07
CA SER A 113 7.51 16.21 -1.10
C SER A 113 6.01 16.01 -0.88
N LYS A 114 5.49 14.79 -1.07
CA LYS A 114 4.05 14.48 -0.93
C LYS A 114 3.58 14.42 0.53
N TYR A 115 4.48 14.31 1.49
CA TYR A 115 4.13 14.18 2.91
C TYR A 115 4.57 15.42 3.70
N LYS A 116 3.94 15.63 4.86
CA LYS A 116 4.35 16.64 5.83
C LYS A 116 5.12 15.95 6.96
N TYR A 117 6.20 16.59 7.38
CA TYR A 117 7.09 16.05 8.41
C TYR A 117 7.15 17.02 9.57
N THR A 118 6.90 16.52 10.77
CA THR A 118 7.04 17.24 12.03
C THR A 118 7.71 16.34 13.06
N GLY A 119 8.10 16.89 14.21
CA GLY A 119 8.75 16.12 15.26
C GLY A 119 9.90 16.86 15.92
N THR A 120 10.71 16.12 16.66
CA THR A 120 11.74 16.67 17.55
C THR A 120 13.03 15.87 17.48
N ILE A 121 14.17 16.56 17.60
CA ILE A 121 15.48 15.97 17.88
C ILE A 121 15.93 16.48 19.25
N ASN A 122 16.23 15.57 20.18
CA ASN A 122 16.58 15.91 21.57
C ASN A 122 15.59 16.92 22.17
N GLU A 123 14.29 16.69 21.94
CA GLU A 123 13.18 17.53 22.42
C GLU A 123 13.07 18.91 21.76
N VAL A 124 13.95 19.24 20.82
CA VAL A 124 13.88 20.46 19.99
C VAL A 124 13.14 20.17 18.70
N GLU A 125 12.10 20.94 18.40
CA GLU A 125 11.29 20.78 17.19
C GLU A 125 12.09 20.96 15.89
N PHE A 126 11.85 20.13 14.87
CA PHE A 126 12.51 20.23 13.56
C PHE A 126 12.39 21.62 12.93
N ALA A 127 11.29 22.33 13.17
CA ALA A 127 11.06 23.68 12.63
C ALA A 127 12.11 24.70 13.11
N VAL A 128 12.76 24.43 14.24
CA VAL A 128 13.83 25.28 14.81
C VAL A 128 15.21 24.88 14.27
N TRP A 129 15.34 23.70 13.65
CA TRP A 129 16.61 23.20 13.14
C TRP A 129 17.07 23.92 11.87
N ASN A 130 18.27 24.49 11.93
CA ASN A 130 18.89 25.24 10.86
C ASN A 130 20.31 24.72 10.56
N GLU A 131 20.95 25.31 9.55
CA GLU A 131 22.25 24.88 9.05
C GLU A 131 23.43 25.01 10.04
N ASN A 132 23.24 25.67 11.18
CA ASN A 132 24.26 25.85 12.21
C ASN A 132 24.19 24.80 13.31
N GLN A 133 23.10 24.02 13.37
CA GLN A 133 22.94 22.99 14.38
C GLN A 133 23.57 21.68 13.90
N LYS A 134 24.63 21.28 14.61
CA LYS A 134 25.35 20.05 14.33
C LYS A 134 25.05 18.97 15.35
N LEU A 135 25.05 17.73 14.87
CA LEU A 135 24.95 16.53 15.67
C LEU A 135 26.29 15.81 15.59
N GLU A 136 26.83 15.48 16.77
CA GLU A 136 28.13 14.83 16.94
C GLU A 136 27.91 13.41 17.49
N PRO A 137 27.84 12.37 16.63
CA PRO A 137 27.55 11.00 17.05
C PRO A 137 28.52 10.40 18.04
N THR A 138 29.74 10.94 18.10
CA THR A 138 30.81 10.48 18.99
C THR A 138 30.66 11.00 20.42
N LYS A 139 29.83 12.04 20.65
CA LYS A 139 29.65 12.66 21.98
C LYS A 139 28.39 12.20 22.68
N ALA A 140 27.28 12.07 21.96
CA ALA A 140 25.99 11.76 22.57
C ALA A 140 25.07 10.98 21.64
N HIS A 141 24.20 10.18 22.25
CA HIS A 141 23.06 9.60 21.57
C HIS A 141 21.99 10.65 21.31
N VAL A 142 21.24 10.48 20.24
CA VAL A 142 20.29 11.49 19.77
C VAL A 142 18.89 10.88 19.76
N ALA A 143 17.97 11.42 20.56
CA ALA A 143 16.57 11.01 20.53
C ALA A 143 15.85 11.71 19.38
N VAL A 144 15.14 10.96 18.55
CA VAL A 144 14.39 11.49 17.41
C VAL A 144 12.95 11.01 17.51
N LEU A 145 12.02 11.96 17.42
CA LEU A 145 10.60 11.70 17.20
C LEU A 145 10.27 12.26 15.82
N LEU A 146 9.85 11.41 14.89
CA LEU A 146 9.38 11.81 13.58
C LEU A 146 7.89 11.53 13.46
N THR A 147 7.13 12.52 13.04
CA THR A 147 5.73 12.38 12.65
C THR A 147 5.59 12.68 11.17
N VAL A 148 4.99 11.76 10.43
CA VAL A 148 4.74 11.87 8.99
C VAL A 148 3.24 11.86 8.77
N SER A 149 2.72 12.85 8.05
CA SER A 149 1.30 12.92 7.67
C SER A 149 1.10 13.12 6.18
N ASP A 150 -0.03 12.64 5.67
CA ASP A 150 -0.42 12.87 4.28
C ASP A 150 -0.80 14.36 4.09
N SER A 151 -0.16 15.03 3.14
CA SER A 151 -0.45 16.44 2.85
C SER A 151 -1.91 16.70 2.47
N LYS A 152 -2.57 15.71 1.86
CA LYS A 152 -3.98 15.78 1.44
C LYS A 152 -4.94 15.36 2.56
N ASN A 153 -4.48 14.51 3.47
CA ASN A 153 -5.29 13.94 4.56
C ASN A 153 -4.52 13.97 5.89
N PRO A 154 -4.41 15.12 6.55
CA PRO A 154 -3.56 15.29 7.74
C PRO A 154 -4.02 14.46 8.95
N SER A 155 -5.25 13.95 8.96
CA SER A 155 -5.75 13.00 9.97
C SER A 155 -5.09 11.62 9.86
N LYS A 156 -4.47 11.29 8.72
CA LYS A 156 -3.62 10.11 8.56
C LYS A 156 -2.18 10.49 8.87
N LEU A 157 -1.74 10.12 10.06
CA LEU A 157 -0.37 10.35 10.53
C LEU A 157 0.21 9.11 11.18
N VAL A 158 1.53 9.00 11.13
CA VAL A 158 2.32 7.98 11.80
C VAL A 158 3.45 8.67 12.55
N SER A 159 3.64 8.31 13.82
CA SER A 159 4.74 8.81 14.65
C SER A 159 5.68 7.67 15.01
N VAL A 160 6.97 7.87 14.77
CA VAL A 160 8.04 6.92 15.07
C VAL A 160 9.03 7.60 16.01
N ARG A 161 9.27 6.97 17.16
CA ARG A 161 10.27 7.42 18.14
C ARG A 161 11.46 6.46 18.12
N THR A 162 12.66 7.00 18.00
CA THR A 162 13.89 6.21 18.05
C THR A 162 15.02 6.97 18.75
N LYS A 163 16.07 6.25 19.12
CA LYS A 163 17.30 6.81 19.64
C LYS A 163 18.44 6.40 18.72
N LEU A 164 19.05 7.38 18.07
CA LEU A 164 20.24 7.18 17.24
C LEU A 164 21.43 6.97 18.18
N THR A 165 22.11 5.84 17.99
CA THR A 165 23.23 5.43 18.82
C THR A 165 24.42 5.02 17.97
N ARG A 166 25.60 5.45 18.38
CA ARG A 166 26.91 4.94 17.95
C ARG A 166 27.63 4.39 19.17
N ILE A 167 28.54 3.43 18.97
CA ILE A 167 29.44 2.97 20.03
C ILE A 167 30.29 4.18 20.45
N LEU A 168 30.10 4.65 21.67
CA LEU A 168 30.91 5.71 22.25
C LEU A 168 32.22 5.06 22.72
N THR A 169 33.22 5.05 21.84
CA THR A 169 34.56 4.64 22.25
C THR A 169 35.13 5.77 23.12
N SER A 170 35.04 5.60 24.43
CA SER A 170 35.76 6.44 25.40
C SER A 170 37.26 6.19 25.22
N MET A 171 37.89 6.88 24.27
CA MET A 171 39.33 6.95 24.13
C MET A 171 39.72 8.28 23.46
N LYS A 172 39.74 9.37 24.24
CA LYS A 172 40.95 10.07 24.69
C LYS A 172 40.57 11.40 25.34
#